data_AF-A0A1G2EK96-F1
#
_entry.id   AF-A0A1G2EK96-F1
#
_cell.length_a   1.000
_cell.length_b   1.000
_cell.length_c   1.000
_cell.angle_alpha   90.00
_cell.angle_beta   90.00
_cell.angle_gamma   90.00
#
_symmetry.space_group_name_H-M   'P 1'
#
loop_
_entity.id
_entity.type
_entity.pdbx_description
1 polymer ?
#
loop_
_entity_poly.entity_id
_entity_poly.type
_entity_poly.pdbx_seq_one_letter_code
_entity_poly.pdbx_strand_id
1 'polypeptide(L)'
;MRSEISKELLNTARIDINSQVLVGFELIDESLQSELSDLEFIDKENDNGEYTVKGKLKLKAFIIKKEDLKNLINGLTKSQINEKKIALKNTVDYDYTIDTIDYDNNFIKLNINAKQDIGWKIDVDNLIQNLAGKKESEARKVISNTENINSVDVSLWPFWVRHIPLDINRIEILLDSY
;
A
#
# COMPACT_ATOMS: atom_id res chain seq x y z
N MET A 1 6.50 -10.72 38.33
CA MET A 1 7.49 -9.62 38.37
C MET A 1 8.40 -9.61 37.13
N ARG A 2 9.39 -10.51 36.95
CA ARG A 2 10.25 -10.51 35.73
C ARG A 2 9.45 -10.63 34.42
N SER A 3 8.44 -11.52 34.39
CA SER A 3 7.53 -11.69 33.24
C SER A 3 6.71 -10.43 32.93
N GLU A 4 6.31 -9.66 33.96
CA GLU A 4 5.56 -8.40 33.80
C GLU A 4 6.44 -7.32 33.18
N ILE A 5 7.64 -7.13 33.75
CA ILE A 5 8.63 -6.16 33.27
C ILE A 5 9.03 -6.46 31.81
N SER A 6 9.26 -7.74 31.49
CA SER A 6 9.56 -8.15 30.12
C SER A 6 8.42 -7.83 29.16
N LYS A 7 7.16 -8.04 29.54
CA LYS A 7 5.99 -7.70 28.70
C LYS A 7 5.86 -6.20 28.48
N GLU A 8 6.01 -5.39 29.53
CA GLU A 8 5.93 -3.93 29.40
C GLU A 8 7.04 -3.38 28.49
N LEU A 9 8.29 -3.82 28.67
CA LEU A 9 9.40 -3.43 27.80
C LEU A 9 9.14 -3.82 26.33
N LEU A 10 8.59 -5.00 26.09
CA LEU A 10 8.27 -5.48 24.74
C LEU A 10 7.14 -4.66 24.10
N ASN A 11 6.14 -4.26 24.87
CA ASN A 11 5.06 -3.40 24.40
C ASN A 11 5.56 -1.99 24.05
N THR A 12 6.37 -1.37 24.90
CA THR A 12 6.96 -0.05 24.61
C THR A 12 7.84 -0.12 23.37
N ALA A 13 8.70 -1.13 23.27
CA ALA A 13 9.60 -1.27 22.15
C ALA A 13 8.86 -1.57 20.82
N ARG A 14 7.70 -2.24 20.87
CA ARG A 14 6.79 -2.39 19.71
C ARG A 14 6.21 -1.07 19.22
N ILE A 15 5.84 -0.17 20.14
CA ILE A 15 5.36 1.16 19.78
C ILE A 15 6.50 1.95 19.13
N ASP A 16 7.69 1.91 19.71
CA ASP A 16 8.84 2.63 19.22
C ASP A 16 9.28 2.14 17.83
N ILE A 17 9.37 0.83 17.59
CA ILE A 17 9.77 0.30 16.28
C ILE A 17 8.74 0.66 15.20
N ASN A 18 7.45 0.61 15.52
CA ASN A 18 6.40 1.03 14.60
C ASN A 18 6.48 2.52 14.26
N SER A 19 6.85 3.37 15.22
CA SER A 19 7.06 4.81 14.97
C SER A 19 8.26 5.12 14.07
N GLN A 20 9.22 4.19 13.97
CA GLN A 20 10.42 4.31 13.15
C GLN A 20 10.24 3.75 11.74
N VAL A 21 9.15 3.04 11.46
CA VAL A 21 8.84 2.55 10.11
C VAL A 21 8.65 3.75 9.19
N LEU A 22 9.53 3.88 8.21
CA LEU A 22 9.50 4.98 7.24
C LEU A 22 8.21 4.95 6.43
N VAL A 23 7.75 6.13 6.01
CA VAL A 23 6.62 6.26 5.09
C VAL A 23 6.90 5.44 3.82
N GLY A 24 5.93 4.61 3.43
CA GLY A 24 6.04 3.70 2.28
C GLY A 24 6.57 2.30 2.60
N PHE A 25 6.95 2.05 3.86
CA PHE A 25 7.29 0.72 4.35
C PHE A 25 6.17 0.14 5.22
N GLU A 26 6.16 -1.17 5.36
CA GLU A 26 5.28 -1.94 6.22
C GLU A 26 6.11 -2.86 7.09
N LEU A 27 5.84 -2.89 8.39
CA LEU A 27 6.44 -3.85 9.31
C LEU A 27 5.70 -5.18 9.19
N ILE A 28 6.45 -6.27 9.06
CA ILE A 28 5.90 -7.61 9.21
C ILE A 28 5.90 -7.91 10.71
N ASP A 29 4.79 -7.59 11.40
CA ASP A 29 4.71 -7.66 12.88
C ASP A 29 5.10 -9.05 13.43
N GLU A 30 4.71 -10.11 12.75
CA GLU A 30 5.00 -11.50 13.12
C GLU A 30 6.50 -11.85 13.00
N SER A 31 7.28 -11.02 12.29
CA SER A 31 8.74 -11.16 12.17
C SER A 31 9.52 -10.44 13.26
N LEU A 32 8.84 -9.88 14.26
CA LEU A 32 9.49 -9.18 15.36
C LEU A 32 10.14 -10.18 16.33
N GLN A 33 11.47 -10.27 16.28
CA GLN A 33 12.29 -10.96 17.25
C GLN A 33 12.76 -9.95 18.31
N SER A 34 12.63 -10.33 19.58
CA SER A 34 13.11 -9.56 20.72
C SER A 34 14.13 -10.35 21.53
N GLU A 35 15.30 -9.77 21.77
CA GLU A 35 16.34 -10.34 22.61
C GLU A 35 16.60 -9.39 23.78
N LEU A 36 16.42 -9.88 25.00
CA LEU A 36 16.72 -9.10 26.20
C LEU A 36 18.21 -9.22 26.49
N SER A 37 18.94 -8.12 26.30
CA SER A 37 20.40 -8.14 26.37
C SER A 37 20.93 -7.82 27.76
N ASP A 38 20.32 -6.87 28.48
CA ASP A 38 20.73 -6.48 29.83
C ASP A 38 19.51 -6.29 30.73
N LEU A 39 19.57 -6.77 31.98
CA LEU A 39 18.63 -6.44 33.06
C LEU A 39 19.44 -6.10 34.31
N GLU A 40 19.34 -4.86 34.76
CA GLU A 40 20.02 -4.34 35.94
C GLU A 40 19.00 -3.81 36.95
N PHE A 41 19.12 -4.28 38.19
CA PHE A 41 18.40 -3.70 39.33
C PHE A 41 19.26 -2.55 39.85
N ILE A 42 18.76 -1.32 39.74
CA ILE A 42 19.56 -0.12 39.98
C ILE A 42 19.57 0.26 41.45
N ASP A 43 18.43 0.10 42.12
CA ASP A 43 18.25 0.54 43.50
C ASP A 43 17.85 -0.60 44.44
N LYS A 44 18.20 -0.42 45.72
CA LYS A 44 17.56 -1.13 46.84
C LYS A 44 16.13 -0.62 46.98
N GLU A 45 15.25 -1.50 47.45
CA GLU A 45 13.86 -1.23 47.82
C GLU A 45 13.68 0.19 48.37
N ASN A 46 12.88 1.02 47.69
CA ASN A 46 12.57 2.37 48.16
C ASN A 46 11.69 2.31 49.42
N ASP A 47 11.46 3.44 50.09
CA ASP A 47 10.66 3.51 51.33
C ASP A 47 9.21 2.98 51.19
N ASN A 48 8.75 2.75 49.95
CA ASN A 48 7.43 2.19 49.62
C ASN A 48 7.46 0.71 49.22
N GLY A 49 8.62 0.04 49.23
CA GLY A 49 8.73 -1.36 48.82
C GLY A 49 8.98 -1.59 47.32
N GLU A 50 9.26 -0.55 46.55
CA GLU A 50 9.39 -0.62 45.08
C GLU A 50 10.86 -0.69 44.64
N TYR A 51 11.09 -1.33 43.49
CA TYR A 51 12.42 -1.54 42.92
C TYR A 51 12.51 -0.89 41.54
N THR A 52 13.61 -0.19 41.26
CA THR A 52 13.91 0.34 39.92
C THR A 52 14.73 -0.67 39.12
N VAL A 53 14.21 -1.08 37.97
CA VAL A 53 14.87 -2.01 37.05
C VAL A 53 15.13 -1.28 35.72
N LYS A 54 16.38 -1.29 35.23
CA LYS A 54 16.70 -0.93 33.84
C LYS A 54 16.92 -2.20 33.04
N GLY A 55 16.39 -2.21 31.82
CA GLY A 55 16.66 -3.27 30.86
C GLY A 55 17.03 -2.69 29.50
N LYS A 56 17.83 -3.42 28.74
CA LYS A 56 18.04 -3.18 27.31
C LYS A 56 17.43 -4.31 26.51
N LEU A 57 16.65 -3.94 25.50
CA LEU A 57 16.00 -4.86 24.57
C LEU A 57 16.53 -4.57 23.16
N LYS A 58 16.96 -5.63 22.46
CA LYS A 58 17.30 -5.57 21.05
C LYS A 58 16.14 -6.13 20.24
N LEU A 59 15.68 -5.37 19.27
CA LEU A 59 14.63 -5.78 18.33
C LEU A 59 15.20 -6.00 16.94
N LYS A 60 14.72 -7.04 16.26
CA LYS A 60 14.99 -7.32 14.85
C LYS A 60 13.67 -7.67 14.18
N ALA A 61 13.39 -7.08 13.02
CA ALA A 61 12.20 -7.37 12.23
C ALA A 61 12.46 -7.14 10.75
N PHE A 62 11.61 -7.74 9.92
CA PHE A 62 11.58 -7.51 8.48
C PHE A 62 10.56 -6.41 8.15
N ILE A 63 10.92 -5.57 7.19
CA ILE A 63 10.04 -4.54 6.63
C ILE A 63 9.94 -4.73 5.12
N ILE A 64 8.78 -4.43 4.55
CA ILE A 64 8.53 -4.49 3.10
C ILE A 64 8.30 -3.08 2.59
N LYS A 65 8.93 -2.73 1.46
CA LYS A 65 8.60 -1.50 0.74
C LYS A 65 7.32 -1.73 -0.06
N LYS A 66 6.23 -1.05 0.30
CA LYS A 66 4.89 -1.26 -0.28
C LYS A 66 4.88 -1.12 -1.80
N GLU A 67 5.65 -0.16 -2.31
CA GLU A 67 5.77 0.09 -3.74
C GLU A 67 6.40 -1.08 -4.50
N ASP A 68 7.42 -1.72 -3.94
CA ASP A 68 8.10 -2.83 -4.60
C ASP A 68 7.16 -4.05 -4.68
N LEU A 69 6.38 -4.30 -3.62
CA LEU A 69 5.35 -5.34 -3.61
C LEU A 69 4.23 -5.06 -4.61
N LYS A 70 3.72 -3.83 -4.67
CA LYS A 70 2.71 -3.42 -5.67
C LYS A 70 3.22 -3.61 -7.10
N ASN A 71 4.49 -3.28 -7.36
CA ASN A 71 5.10 -3.47 -8.68
C ASN A 71 5.26 -4.94 -9.04
N LEU A 72 5.63 -5.79 -8.07
CA LEU A 72 5.67 -7.25 -8.27
C LEU A 72 4.29 -7.80 -8.64
N ILE A 73 3.25 -7.46 -7.86
CA ILE A 73 1.87 -7.90 -8.12
C ILE A 73 1.42 -7.43 -9.51
N ASN A 74 1.63 -6.16 -9.85
CA ASN A 74 1.28 -5.61 -11.15
C ASN A 74 1.99 -6.34 -12.31
N GLY A 75 3.26 -6.69 -12.15
CA GLY A 75 4.02 -7.47 -13.12
C GLY A 75 3.44 -8.87 -13.33
N LEU A 76 3.09 -9.55 -12.23
CA LEU A 76 2.47 -10.87 -12.26
C LEU A 76 1.08 -10.82 -12.90
N THR A 77 0.23 -9.86 -12.53
CA THR A 77 -1.09 -9.66 -13.14
C THR A 77 -0.98 -9.45 -14.65
N LYS A 78 -0.05 -8.60 -15.10
CA LYS A 78 0.20 -8.37 -16.54
C LYS A 78 0.57 -9.64 -17.29
N SER A 79 1.29 -10.57 -16.66
CA SER A 79 1.67 -11.84 -17.29
C SER A 79 0.49 -12.83 -17.43
N GLN A 80 -0.60 -12.62 -16.68
CA GLN A 80 -1.77 -13.50 -16.63
C GLN A 80 -2.97 -13.00 -17.46
N ILE A 81 -2.96 -11.74 -17.90
CA ILE A 81 -4.04 -11.13 -18.67
C ILE A 81 -3.74 -11.11 -20.17
N ASN A 82 -4.79 -11.02 -20.98
CA ASN A 82 -4.64 -10.83 -22.43
C ASN A 82 -4.15 -9.40 -22.77
N GLU A 83 -3.59 -9.22 -23.97
CA GLU A 83 -3.05 -7.92 -24.43
C GLU A 83 -4.10 -6.81 -24.58
N LYS A 84 -5.40 -7.19 -24.58
CA LYS A 84 -6.54 -6.26 -24.66
C LYS A 84 -6.94 -5.73 -23.29
N LYS A 85 -6.33 -6.19 -22.20
CA LYS A 85 -6.62 -5.75 -20.84
C LYS A 85 -5.40 -5.10 -20.21
N ILE A 86 -5.64 -4.26 -19.22
CA ILE A 86 -4.62 -3.64 -18.38
C ILE A 86 -4.97 -3.87 -16.92
N ALA A 87 -3.95 -4.03 -16.10
CA ALA A 87 -4.11 -4.00 -14.66
C ALA A 87 -4.29 -2.54 -14.21
N LEU A 88 -5.36 -2.27 -13.45
CA LEU A 88 -5.65 -0.93 -12.98
C LEU A 88 -4.65 -0.53 -11.88
N LYS A 89 -4.25 0.74 -11.89
CA LYS A 89 -3.34 1.26 -10.87
C LYS A 89 -4.12 1.49 -9.58
N ASN A 90 -3.46 1.31 -8.44
CA ASN A 90 -4.02 1.58 -7.10
C ASN A 90 -5.20 0.71 -6.67
N THR A 91 -5.52 -0.36 -7.41
CA THR A 91 -6.55 -1.36 -7.03
C THR A 91 -5.95 -2.63 -6.44
N VAL A 92 -4.66 -2.59 -6.10
CA VAL A 92 -3.95 -3.73 -5.51
C VAL A 92 -4.33 -3.84 -4.04
N ASP A 93 -5.00 -4.94 -3.71
CA ASP A 93 -5.29 -5.40 -2.36
C ASP A 93 -4.51 -6.69 -2.10
N TYR A 94 -3.91 -6.84 -0.93
CA TYR A 94 -3.11 -8.02 -0.62
C TYR A 94 -3.11 -8.36 0.86
N ASP A 95 -2.98 -9.65 1.12
CA ASP A 95 -2.68 -10.24 2.41
C ASP A 95 -1.44 -11.14 2.26
N TYR A 96 -0.74 -11.36 3.36
CA TYR A 96 0.37 -12.32 3.39
C TYR A 96 0.33 -13.18 4.64
N THR A 97 0.92 -14.37 4.53
CA THR A 97 1.28 -15.21 5.66
C THR A 97 2.76 -15.55 5.61
N ILE A 98 3.36 -15.74 6.78
CA ILE A 98 4.76 -16.15 6.88
C ILE A 98 4.87 -17.66 6.67
N ASP A 99 5.69 -18.05 5.70
CA ASP A 99 6.06 -19.45 5.47
C ASP A 99 7.33 -19.82 6.26
N THR A 100 8.35 -18.97 6.23
CA THR A 100 9.63 -19.23 6.90
C THR A 100 10.34 -17.92 7.22
N ILE A 101 10.99 -17.84 8.37
CA ILE A 101 11.91 -16.76 8.74
C ILE A 101 13.27 -17.37 9.10
N ASP A 102 14.31 -16.86 8.48
CA ASP A 102 15.70 -17.19 8.77
C ASP A 102 16.45 -15.88 9.10
N TYR A 103 16.61 -15.63 10.39
CA TYR A 103 17.28 -14.42 10.87
C TYR A 103 18.79 -14.46 10.66
N ASP A 104 19.40 -15.64 10.53
CA ASP A 104 20.85 -15.78 10.34
C ASP A 104 21.23 -15.36 8.92
N ASN A 105 20.39 -15.73 7.94
CA ASN A 105 20.57 -15.38 6.54
C ASN A 105 19.83 -14.10 6.10
N ASN A 106 19.16 -13.41 7.03
CA ASN A 106 18.28 -12.25 6.74
C ASN A 106 17.28 -12.55 5.62
N PHE A 107 16.64 -13.71 5.70
CA PHE A 107 15.71 -14.21 4.70
C PHE A 107 14.32 -14.43 5.31
N ILE A 108 13.29 -14.04 4.56
CA ILE A 108 11.90 -14.32 4.90
C ILE A 108 11.19 -14.81 3.64
N LYS A 109 10.36 -15.84 3.80
CA LYS A 109 9.49 -16.36 2.76
C LYS A 109 8.05 -16.10 3.15
N LEU A 110 7.32 -15.45 2.24
CA LEU A 110 5.93 -15.07 2.41
C LEU A 110 5.06 -15.78 1.37
N ASN A 111 3.88 -16.22 1.78
CA ASN A 111 2.81 -16.59 0.87
C ASN A 111 1.90 -15.38 0.72
N ILE A 112 1.84 -14.81 -0.48
CA ILE A 112 1.10 -13.58 -0.77
C ILE A 112 -0.16 -13.94 -1.53
N ASN A 113 -1.30 -13.49 -1.01
CA ASN A 113 -2.57 -13.52 -1.72
C ASN A 113 -2.91 -12.10 -2.14
N ALA A 114 -3.03 -11.85 -3.44
CA ALA A 114 -3.26 -10.51 -3.97
C ALA A 114 -4.43 -10.51 -4.93
N LYS A 115 -5.17 -9.41 -4.91
CA LYS A 115 -6.24 -9.07 -5.85
C LYS A 115 -5.89 -7.76 -6.51
N GLN A 116 -6.15 -7.67 -7.80
CA GLN A 116 -5.98 -6.45 -8.55
C GLN A 116 -7.04 -6.39 -9.62
N ASP A 117 -7.71 -5.25 -9.72
CA ASP A 117 -8.72 -5.05 -10.75
C ASP A 117 -8.11 -4.89 -12.13
N ILE A 118 -8.81 -5.43 -13.13
CA ILE A 118 -8.39 -5.42 -14.53
C ILE A 118 -9.44 -4.70 -15.37
N GLY A 119 -8.97 -3.80 -16.23
CA GLY A 119 -9.80 -3.04 -17.16
C GLY A 119 -9.48 -3.39 -18.60
N TRP A 120 -10.34 -2.96 -19.52
CA TRP A 120 -10.03 -3.00 -20.94
C TRP A 120 -8.97 -1.95 -21.29
N LYS A 121 -8.06 -2.30 -22.19
CA LYS A 121 -7.09 -1.38 -22.73
C LYS A 121 -7.80 -0.42 -23.68
N ILE A 122 -7.91 0.84 -23.29
CA ILE A 122 -8.50 1.91 -24.08
C ILE A 122 -7.35 2.78 -24.62
N ASP A 123 -7.44 3.19 -25.88
CA ASP A 123 -6.55 4.19 -26.46
C ASP A 123 -6.95 5.57 -25.92
N VAL A 124 -6.39 5.93 -24.76
CA VAL A 124 -6.68 7.17 -24.05
C VAL A 124 -6.31 8.38 -24.90
N ASP A 125 -5.20 8.34 -25.63
CA ASP A 125 -4.73 9.46 -26.44
C ASP A 125 -5.69 9.76 -27.59
N ASN A 126 -6.14 8.72 -28.30
CA ASN A 126 -7.14 8.83 -29.35
C ASN A 126 -8.49 9.32 -28.78
N LEU A 127 -8.89 8.78 -27.62
CA LEU A 127 -10.11 9.22 -26.95
C LEU A 127 -10.04 10.72 -26.58
N ILE A 128 -8.93 11.18 -26.02
CA ILE A 128 -8.71 12.60 -25.68
C ILE A 128 -8.82 13.48 -26.93
N GLN A 129 -8.18 13.09 -28.04
CA GLN A 129 -8.27 13.82 -29.30
C GLN A 129 -9.71 13.90 -29.83
N ASN A 130 -10.46 12.80 -29.73
CA ASN A 130 -11.85 12.76 -30.14
C ASN A 130 -12.77 13.57 -29.22
N LEU A 131 -12.39 13.80 -27.96
CA LEU A 131 -13.19 14.54 -26.99
C LEU A 131 -12.90 16.05 -26.97
N ALA A 132 -11.69 16.46 -27.34
CA ALA A 132 -11.26 17.85 -27.32
C ALA A 132 -12.24 18.78 -28.08
N GLY A 133 -12.64 19.89 -27.43
CA GLY A 133 -13.56 20.87 -28.00
C GLY A 133 -15.04 20.45 -28.06
N LYS A 134 -15.39 19.19 -27.76
CA LYS A 134 -16.79 18.74 -27.77
C LYS A 134 -17.56 19.26 -26.56
N LYS A 135 -18.88 19.38 -26.73
CA LYS A 135 -19.79 19.61 -25.60
C LYS A 135 -19.89 18.35 -24.74
N GLU A 136 -20.22 18.51 -23.46
CA GLU A 136 -20.42 17.38 -22.54
C GLU A 136 -21.40 16.33 -23.11
N SER A 137 -22.52 16.77 -23.69
CA SER A 137 -23.51 15.86 -24.26
C SER A 137 -23.02 15.11 -25.50
N GLU A 138 -22.11 15.70 -26.27
CA GLU A 138 -21.48 15.05 -27.42
C GLU A 138 -20.39 14.07 -26.96
N ALA A 139 -19.59 14.47 -25.98
CA ALA A 139 -18.57 13.64 -25.35
C ALA A 139 -19.19 12.36 -24.77
N ARG A 140 -20.29 12.48 -24.01
CA ARG A 140 -21.04 11.32 -23.50
C ARG A 140 -21.47 10.37 -24.61
N LYS A 141 -21.98 10.89 -25.74
CA LYS A 141 -22.37 10.05 -26.89
C LYS A 141 -21.19 9.31 -27.52
N VAL A 142 -20.04 9.98 -27.67
CA VAL A 142 -18.82 9.33 -28.21
C VAL A 142 -18.38 8.18 -27.30
N ILE A 143 -18.38 8.41 -25.99
CA ILE A 143 -17.90 7.45 -25.00
C ILE A 143 -18.88 6.27 -24.86
N SER A 144 -20.19 6.52 -24.81
CA SER A 144 -21.20 5.46 -24.77
C SER A 144 -21.22 4.56 -26.01
N ASN A 145 -20.74 5.04 -27.15
CA ASN A 145 -20.60 4.25 -28.38
C ASN A 145 -19.26 3.50 -28.46
N THR A 146 -18.36 3.72 -27.51
CA THR A 146 -17.07 3.04 -27.47
C THR A 146 -17.25 1.68 -26.83
N GLU A 147 -16.84 0.62 -27.54
CA GLU A 147 -16.90 -0.74 -27.01
C GLU A 147 -16.13 -0.86 -25.69
N ASN A 148 -16.65 -1.69 -24.79
CA ASN A 148 -16.04 -1.99 -23.50
C ASN A 148 -16.02 -0.84 -22.48
N ILE A 149 -16.82 0.21 -22.70
CA ILE A 149 -17.11 1.26 -21.71
C ILE A 149 -18.55 1.10 -21.21
N ASN A 150 -18.72 0.84 -19.92
CA ASN A 150 -20.04 0.63 -19.31
C ASN A 150 -20.70 1.95 -18.88
N SER A 151 -19.93 2.85 -18.29
CA SER A 151 -20.39 4.12 -17.75
C SER A 151 -19.33 5.20 -17.96
N VAL A 152 -19.77 6.45 -17.90
CA VAL A 152 -18.87 7.61 -17.97
C VAL A 152 -19.41 8.75 -17.15
N ASP A 153 -18.52 9.30 -16.32
CA ASP A 153 -18.74 10.56 -15.62
C ASP A 153 -17.86 11.64 -16.22
N VAL A 154 -18.51 12.65 -16.81
CA VAL A 154 -17.84 13.81 -17.38
C VAL A 154 -17.98 14.98 -16.42
N SER A 155 -16.86 15.47 -15.92
CA SER A 155 -16.79 16.64 -15.04
C SER A 155 -16.03 17.77 -15.73
N LEU A 156 -16.67 18.93 -15.88
CA LEU A 156 -16.03 20.13 -16.44
C LEU A 156 -15.74 21.13 -15.32
N TRP A 157 -14.47 21.53 -15.20
CA TRP A 157 -14.03 22.54 -14.24
C TRP A 157 -13.34 23.72 -14.93
N PRO A 158 -13.68 24.98 -14.58
CA PRO A 158 -14.75 25.38 -13.66
C PRO A 158 -16.16 25.10 -14.21
N PHE A 159 -17.17 25.04 -13.33
CA PHE A 159 -18.54 24.62 -13.67
C PHE A 159 -19.22 25.43 -14.79
N TRP A 160 -18.73 26.65 -15.09
CA TRP A 160 -19.25 27.47 -16.19
C TRP A 160 -18.74 27.05 -17.57
N VAL A 161 -17.75 26.15 -17.64
CA VAL A 161 -17.20 25.62 -18.88
C VAL A 161 -18.21 24.69 -19.54
N ARG A 162 -18.53 24.95 -20.81
CA ARG A 162 -19.54 24.20 -21.57
C ARG A 162 -18.97 23.17 -22.56
N HIS A 163 -17.65 23.21 -22.77
CA HIS A 163 -16.95 22.37 -23.74
C HIS A 163 -15.66 21.85 -23.10
N ILE A 164 -15.29 20.63 -23.48
CA ILE A 164 -13.99 20.07 -23.14
C ILE A 164 -12.91 20.99 -23.74
N PRO A 165 -11.83 21.32 -23.00
CA PRO A 165 -10.74 22.15 -23.52
C PRO A 165 -10.19 21.61 -24.85
N LEU A 166 -9.73 22.50 -25.73
CA LEU A 166 -8.99 22.09 -26.93
C LEU A 166 -7.56 21.64 -26.61
N ASP A 167 -7.00 22.16 -25.52
CA ASP A 167 -5.68 21.77 -25.03
C ASP A 167 -5.78 20.40 -24.35
N ILE A 168 -5.21 19.39 -25.00
CA ILE A 168 -5.21 17.99 -24.54
C ILE A 168 -4.55 17.82 -23.18
N ASN A 169 -3.60 18.70 -22.80
CA ASN A 169 -2.92 18.64 -21.51
C ASN A 169 -3.84 19.02 -20.34
N ARG A 170 -5.04 19.53 -20.65
CA ARG A 170 -6.07 19.90 -19.66
C ARG A 170 -7.19 18.87 -19.56
N ILE A 171 -7.01 17.70 -20.16
CA ILE A 171 -7.96 16.60 -20.16
C ILE A 171 -7.32 15.41 -19.44
N GLU A 172 -7.99 14.94 -18.39
CA GLU A 172 -7.58 13.76 -17.63
C GLU A 172 -8.67 12.68 -17.77
N ILE A 173 -8.26 11.44 -18.06
CA ILE A 173 -9.13 10.27 -18.10
C ILE A 173 -8.67 9.30 -17.03
N LEU A 174 -9.56 9.01 -16.08
CA LEU A 174 -9.35 8.02 -15.04
C LEU A 174 -10.15 6.76 -15.42
N LEU A 175 -9.48 5.61 -15.34
CA LEU A 175 -10.09 4.31 -15.61
C LEU A 175 -10.36 3.62 -14.29
N ASP A 176 -11.61 3.21 -14.10
CA ASP A 176 -12.06 2.51 -12.90
C ASP A 176 -12.73 1.18 -13.28
N SER A 177 -12.71 0.23 -12.35
CA SER A 177 -13.45 -1.03 -12.46
C SER A 177 -14.78 -0.95 -11.73
N TYR A 178 -15.75 -1.71 -12.22
CA TYR A 178 -17.09 -1.83 -11.62
C TYR A 178 -17.16 -2.99 -10.64
#